data_AF-A0A971JCL4-F1
#
_entry.id   AF-A0A971JCL4-F1
#
_cell.length_a   1.000
_cell.length_b   1.000
_cell.length_c   1.000
_cell.angle_alpha   90.00
_cell.angle_beta   90.00
_cell.angle_gamma   90.00
#
_symmetry.space_group_name_H-M   'P 1'
#
loop_
_entity.id
_entity.type
_entity.pdbx_description
1 polymer ?
#
loop_
_entity_poly.entity_id
_entity_poly.type
_entity_poly.pdbx_seq_one_letter_code
_entity_poly.pdbx_strand_id
1 'polypeptide(L)'
;MKKNFDQLTDMEKSTRLKNHYIIHIAFYAFMFNLLPAAFIGTNLSGFTIYMLLLGFPALIYVASIIFALFNRFRWFYILFPVVLFIPAAFIYYNYTALVYIVLYAASSALGMLVGLIFIWIFTKKPAIPAGSSKKKVNDKK
;
A
#
# COMPACT_ATOMS: atom_id res chain seq x y z
N MET A 1 12.73 -18.83 -8.42
CA MET A 1 11.28 -18.71 -8.70
C MET A 1 10.60 -18.16 -7.45
N LYS A 2 10.06 -16.93 -7.47
CA LYS A 2 9.40 -16.33 -6.28
C LYS A 2 8.03 -17.00 -6.11
N LYS A 3 7.82 -17.74 -5.02
CA LYS A 3 6.53 -18.39 -4.70
C LYS A 3 5.43 -17.33 -4.60
N ASN A 4 4.25 -17.61 -5.16
CA ASN A 4 3.07 -16.75 -5.01
C ASN A 4 2.65 -16.69 -3.53
N PHE A 5 1.99 -15.60 -3.08
CA PHE A 5 1.57 -15.47 -1.66
C PHE A 5 0.79 -16.68 -1.15
N ASP A 6 -0.06 -17.24 -2.02
CA ASP A 6 -0.95 -18.34 -1.70
C ASP A 6 -0.19 -19.68 -1.57
N GLN A 7 1.05 -19.77 -2.07
CA GLN A 7 1.90 -20.97 -2.03
C GLN A 7 2.89 -20.98 -0.85
N LEU A 8 2.84 -19.96 0.02
CA LEU A 8 3.72 -19.86 1.18
C LEU A 8 3.15 -20.63 2.38
N THR A 9 4.05 -21.22 3.16
CA THR A 9 3.77 -21.71 4.52
C THR A 9 3.39 -20.54 5.44
N ASP A 10 2.71 -20.82 6.54
CA ASP A 10 2.26 -19.76 7.46
C ASP A 10 3.43 -19.01 8.10
N MET A 11 4.54 -19.71 8.36
CA MET A 11 5.79 -19.09 8.85
C MET A 11 6.40 -18.14 7.81
N GLU A 12 6.42 -18.53 6.53
CA GLU A 12 6.89 -17.68 5.44
C GLU A 12 5.97 -16.47 5.24
N LYS A 13 4.64 -16.63 5.33
CA LYS A 13 3.66 -15.54 5.23
C LYS A 13 3.84 -14.53 6.35
N SER A 14 3.96 -15.00 7.60
CA SER A 14 4.15 -14.14 8.78
C SER A 14 5.46 -13.34 8.69
N THR A 15 6.56 -14.00 8.36
CA THR A 15 7.88 -13.35 8.22
C THR A 15 7.86 -12.29 7.12
N ARG A 16 7.28 -12.63 5.97
CA ARG A 16 7.14 -11.71 4.85
C ARG A 16 6.25 -10.51 5.18
N LEU A 17 5.14 -10.75 5.88
CA LEU A 17 4.22 -9.70 6.30
C LEU A 17 4.91 -8.72 7.26
N LYS A 18 5.62 -9.25 8.27
CA LYS A 18 6.42 -8.47 9.22
C LYS A 18 7.45 -7.60 8.49
N ASN A 19 8.20 -8.17 7.55
CA ASN A 19 9.21 -7.43 6.80
C ASN A 19 8.59 -6.30 5.97
N HIS A 20 7.48 -6.55 5.28
CA HIS A 20 6.79 -5.47 4.54
C HIS A 20 6.26 -4.41 5.49
N TYR A 21 5.69 -4.77 6.65
CA TYR A 21 5.27 -3.78 7.64
C TYR A 21 6.43 -2.90 8.11
N ILE A 22 7.56 -3.51 8.47
CA ILE A 22 8.76 -2.76 8.89
C ILE A 22 9.21 -1.78 7.79
N ILE A 23 9.26 -2.23 6.54
CA ILE A 23 9.68 -1.38 5.41
C ILE A 23 8.73 -0.19 5.22
N HIS A 24 7.41 -0.41 5.29
CA HIS A 24 6.44 0.68 5.08
C HIS A 24 6.38 1.63 6.28
N ILE A 25 6.52 1.11 7.51
CA ILE A 25 6.65 1.94 8.71
C ILE A 25 7.90 2.81 8.61
N ALA A 26 9.05 2.24 8.22
CA ALA A 26 10.29 2.98 8.03
C ALA A 26 10.15 4.04 6.92
N PHE A 27 9.49 3.69 5.81
CA PHE A 27 9.19 4.63 4.73
C PHE A 27 8.33 5.81 5.20
N TYR A 28 7.24 5.56 5.93
CA TYR A 28 6.39 6.63 6.47
C TYR A 28 7.10 7.46 7.54
N ALA A 29 7.88 6.83 8.42
CA ALA A 29 8.69 7.54 9.41
C ALA A 29 9.70 8.47 8.72
N PHE A 30 10.40 8.00 7.69
CA PHE A 30 11.29 8.80 6.87
C PHE A 30 10.54 9.97 6.20
N MET A 31 9.45 9.66 5.51
CA MET A 31 8.67 10.64 4.74
C MET A 31 8.04 11.73 5.60
N PHE A 32 7.55 11.40 6.80
CA PHE A 32 6.90 12.37 7.69
C PHE A 32 7.84 13.06 8.67
N ASN A 33 8.95 12.44 9.06
CA ASN A 33 9.80 12.99 10.11
C ASN A 33 11.18 13.41 9.59
N LEU A 34 11.84 12.60 8.76
CA LEU A 34 13.17 12.95 8.26
C LEU A 34 13.10 13.95 7.11
N LEU A 35 12.15 13.77 6.19
CA LEU A 35 12.01 14.66 5.04
C LEU A 35 11.68 16.10 5.48
N PRO A 36 10.67 16.37 6.35
CA PRO A 36 10.39 17.74 6.78
C PRO A 36 11.49 18.35 7.64
N ALA A 37 12.21 17.54 8.43
CA ALA A 37 13.38 17.99 9.19
C ALA A 37 14.47 18.56 8.27
N ALA A 38 14.68 17.99 7.09
CA ALA A 38 15.68 18.47 6.14
C ALA A 38 15.33 19.84 5.53
N PHE A 39 14.06 20.24 5.55
CA PHE A 39 13.59 21.52 5.02
C PHE A 39 13.26 22.55 6.11
N ILE A 40 13.55 22.24 7.38
CA ILE A 40 13.28 23.15 8.48
C ILE A 40 14.09 24.45 8.31
N GLY A 41 13.43 25.59 8.42
CA GLY A 41 14.05 26.91 8.20
C GLY A 41 14.13 27.37 6.74
N THR A 42 13.62 26.59 5.79
CA THR A 42 13.46 27.05 4.40
C THR A 42 12.11 27.76 4.20
N ASN A 43 12.08 28.82 3.40
CA ASN A 43 10.84 29.57 3.09
C ASN A 43 10.01 28.87 2.00
N LEU A 44 9.59 27.63 2.24
CA LEU A 44 8.88 26.75 1.30
C LEU A 44 7.40 26.53 1.70
N SER A 45 6.70 27.60 2.04
CA SER A 45 5.30 27.54 2.53
C SER A 45 4.34 26.89 1.52
N GLY A 46 4.42 27.25 0.24
CA GLY A 46 3.58 26.66 -0.82
C GLY A 46 3.86 25.17 -1.04
N PHE A 47 5.13 24.77 -1.00
CA PHE A 47 5.53 23.36 -1.13
C PHE A 47 5.07 22.51 0.05
N THR A 48 5.08 23.09 1.26
CA THR A 48 4.58 22.42 2.46
C THR A 48 3.10 22.08 2.32
N ILE A 49 2.26 23.04 1.95
CA ILE A 49 0.82 22.82 1.73
C ILE A 49 0.59 21.78 0.62
N TYR A 50 1.33 21.87 -0.49
CA TYR A 50 1.30 20.87 -1.56
C TYR A 50 1.60 19.46 -1.06
N MET A 51 2.62 19.28 -0.22
CA MET A 51 2.96 17.98 0.35
C MET A 51 1.86 17.44 1.26
N LEU A 52 1.24 18.29 2.08
CA LEU A 52 0.18 17.85 2.99
C LEU A 52 -1.10 17.42 2.25
N LEU A 53 -1.47 18.11 1.17
CA LEU A 53 -2.72 17.85 0.42
C LEU A 53 -2.59 16.84 -0.71
N LEU A 54 -1.43 16.76 -1.37
CA LEU A 54 -1.29 15.94 -2.58
C LEU A 54 -0.08 15.02 -2.52
N GLY A 55 1.09 15.53 -2.10
CA GLY A 55 2.33 14.75 -2.07
C GLY A 55 2.23 13.51 -1.18
N PHE A 56 2.00 13.69 0.12
CA PHE A 56 1.88 12.57 1.06
C PHE A 56 0.67 11.67 0.74
N PRO A 57 -0.56 12.18 0.49
CA PRO A 57 -1.69 11.35 0.10
C PRO A 57 -1.41 10.45 -1.11
N ALA A 58 -0.76 10.97 -2.15
CA ALA A 58 -0.41 10.19 -3.34
C ALA A 58 0.61 9.09 -3.02
N LEU A 59 1.66 9.40 -2.25
CA LEU A 59 2.67 8.42 -1.83
C LEU A 59 2.07 7.32 -0.94
N ILE A 60 1.19 7.69 0.00
CA ILE A 60 0.48 6.74 0.86
C ILE A 60 -0.40 5.81 0.02
N TYR A 61 -1.14 6.38 -0.95
CA TYR A 61 -1.99 5.62 -1.85
C TYR A 61 -1.20 4.59 -2.66
N VAL A 62 -0.11 5.00 -3.32
CA VAL A 62 0.75 4.10 -4.10
C VAL A 62 1.39 3.02 -3.20
N ALA A 63 1.93 3.40 -2.04
CA ALA A 63 2.50 2.44 -1.09
C ALA A 63 1.46 1.42 -0.60
N SER A 64 0.22 1.85 -0.38
CA SER A 64 -0.88 0.97 0.04
C SER A 64 -1.30 -0.02 -1.05
N ILE A 65 -1.29 0.40 -2.33
CA ILE A 65 -1.50 -0.51 -3.48
C ILE A 65 -0.41 -1.58 -3.49
N ILE A 66 0.86 -1.16 -3.45
CA ILE A 66 2.01 -2.07 -3.46
C ILE A 66 1.90 -3.07 -2.31
N PHE A 67 1.64 -2.59 -1.09
CA PHE A 67 1.48 -3.45 0.08
C PHE A 67 0.36 -4.48 -0.13
N ALA A 68 -0.81 -4.05 -0.61
CA ALA A 68 -1.95 -4.93 -0.85
C ALA A 68 -1.66 -5.99 -1.91
N LEU A 69 -0.97 -5.63 -3.01
CA LEU A 69 -0.55 -6.57 -4.06
C LEU A 69 0.34 -7.69 -3.50
N PHE A 70 1.23 -7.37 -2.54
CA PHE A 70 2.12 -8.36 -1.96
C PHE A 70 1.54 -9.10 -0.74
N ASN A 71 0.64 -8.52 0.04
CA ASN A 71 0.25 -9.09 1.33
C ASN A 71 -1.27 -9.28 1.51
N ARG A 72 -2.04 -9.04 0.45
CA ARG A 72 -3.51 -8.92 0.46
C ARG A 72 -3.97 -7.74 1.33
N PHE A 73 -5.28 -7.60 1.48
CA PHE A 73 -5.87 -6.55 2.30
C PHE A 73 -5.64 -6.76 3.79
N ARG A 74 -5.20 -5.70 4.47
CA ARG A 74 -4.92 -5.69 5.90
C ARG A 74 -5.37 -4.36 6.50
N TRP A 75 -6.56 -4.34 7.10
CA TRP A 75 -7.15 -3.12 7.67
C TRP A 75 -6.20 -2.37 8.62
N PHE A 76 -5.42 -3.09 9.44
CA PHE A 76 -4.49 -2.49 10.41
C PHE A 76 -3.42 -1.60 9.77
N TYR A 77 -3.06 -1.84 8.51
CA TYR A 77 -2.09 -1.03 7.77
C TYR A 77 -2.55 0.43 7.60
N ILE A 78 -3.87 0.66 7.51
CA ILE A 78 -4.47 1.99 7.31
C ILE A 78 -4.11 2.94 8.45
N LEU A 79 -3.84 2.40 9.65
CA LEU A 79 -3.49 3.18 10.84
C LEU A 79 -2.04 3.70 10.83
N PHE A 80 -1.15 3.09 10.04
CA PHE A 80 0.27 3.44 10.04
C PHE A 80 0.54 4.89 9.63
N PRO A 81 0.03 5.37 8.47
CA PRO A 81 0.26 6.76 8.09
C PRO A 81 -0.39 7.75 9.06
N VAL A 82 -1.49 7.39 9.72
CA VAL A 82 -2.16 8.23 10.72
C VAL A 82 -1.28 8.40 11.95
N VAL A 83 -0.85 7.29 12.55
CA VAL A 83 -0.07 7.31 13.80
C VAL A 83 1.29 7.96 13.60
N LEU A 84 1.97 7.66 12.49
CA LEU A 84 3.32 8.16 12.22
C LEU A 84 3.36 9.64 11.84
N PHE A 85 2.24 10.21 11.40
CA PHE A 85 2.14 11.64 11.11
C PHE A 85 1.90 12.50 12.35
N ILE A 86 1.31 11.94 13.42
CA ILE A 86 0.98 12.72 14.64
C ILE A 86 2.22 13.44 15.21
N PRO A 87 3.38 12.78 15.44
CA PRO A 87 4.56 13.48 15.93
C PRO A 87 5.04 14.58 14.96
N ALA A 88 5.00 14.31 13.65
CA ALA A 88 5.41 15.27 12.63
C ALA A 88 4.52 16.53 12.62
N ALA A 89 3.21 16.39 12.84
CA ALA A 89 2.26 17.49 12.91
C ALA A 89 2.63 18.51 13.99
N PHE A 90 3.13 18.05 15.15
CA PHE A 90 3.52 18.92 16.26
C PHE A 90 4.95 19.48 16.14
N ILE A 91 5.88 18.74 15.52
CA ILE A 91 7.29 19.14 15.42
C ILE A 91 7.53 20.09 14.24
N TYR A 92 6.96 19.79 13.07
CA TYR A 92 7.29 20.49 11.82
C TYR A 92 6.17 21.38 11.31
N TYR A 93 4.95 21.18 11.79
CA TYR A 93 3.76 21.86 11.32
C TYR A 93 3.00 22.50 12.49
N ASN A 94 1.70 22.73 12.32
CA ASN A 94 0.81 23.23 13.36
C ASN A 94 -0.17 22.11 13.78
N TYR A 95 -0.76 22.21 14.98
CA TYR A 95 -1.78 21.27 15.47
C TYR A 95 -2.96 21.13 14.49
N THR A 96 -3.28 22.18 13.74
CA THR A 96 -4.33 22.17 12.71
C THR A 96 -4.03 21.19 11.57
N ALA A 97 -2.77 20.85 11.34
CA ALA A 97 -2.37 19.85 10.35
C ALA A 97 -2.88 18.44 10.67
N LEU A 98 -3.30 18.16 11.91
CA LEU A 98 -3.93 16.88 12.24
C LEU A 98 -5.18 16.61 11.41
N VAL A 99 -5.84 17.62 10.84
CA VAL A 99 -6.98 17.42 9.93
C VAL A 99 -6.63 16.53 8.72
N TYR A 100 -5.36 16.53 8.27
CA TYR A 100 -4.92 15.75 7.12
C TYR A 100 -4.81 14.25 7.40
N ILE A 101 -4.85 13.81 8.67
CA ILE A 101 -4.83 12.36 8.97
C ILE A 101 -6.06 11.64 8.40
N VAL A 102 -7.20 12.32 8.28
CA VAL A 102 -8.40 11.75 7.67
C VAL A 102 -8.16 11.48 6.18
N LEU A 103 -7.50 12.42 5.49
CA LEU A 103 -7.09 12.24 4.10
C LEU A 103 -6.08 11.09 3.97
N TYR A 104 -5.12 10.97 4.89
CA TYR A 104 -4.12 9.91 4.85
C TYR A 104 -4.71 8.52 5.10
N ALA A 105 -5.66 8.41 6.03
CA ALA A 105 -6.43 7.19 6.26
C ALA A 105 -7.24 6.82 5.01
N ALA A 106 -7.94 7.79 4.41
CA ALA A 106 -8.74 7.59 3.21
C ALA A 106 -7.87 7.15 2.02
N SER A 107 -6.75 7.82 1.77
CA SER A 107 -5.79 7.45 0.73
C SER A 107 -5.25 6.05 0.94
N SER A 108 -4.93 5.67 2.18
CA SER A 108 -4.45 4.32 2.47
C SER A 108 -5.53 3.26 2.23
N ALA A 109 -6.74 3.49 2.72
CA ALA A 109 -7.88 2.60 2.53
C ALA A 109 -8.19 2.41 1.03
N LEU A 110 -8.27 3.50 0.27
CA LEU A 110 -8.50 3.45 -1.18
C LEU A 110 -7.37 2.70 -1.91
N GLY A 111 -6.11 2.95 -1.57
CA GLY A 111 -4.98 2.23 -2.16
C GLY A 111 -5.04 0.73 -1.87
N MET A 112 -5.44 0.33 -0.66
CA MET A 112 -5.64 -1.08 -0.34
C MET A 112 -6.79 -1.72 -1.11
N LEU A 113 -7.92 -1.02 -1.26
CA LEU A 113 -9.07 -1.49 -2.04
C LEU A 113 -8.70 -1.65 -3.52
N VAL A 114 -7.99 -0.69 -4.08
CA VAL A 114 -7.51 -0.76 -5.45
C VAL A 114 -6.55 -1.94 -5.62
N GLY A 115 -5.56 -2.09 -4.73
CA GLY A 115 -4.67 -3.24 -4.76
C GLY A 115 -5.40 -4.58 -4.72
N LEU A 116 -6.48 -4.71 -3.93
CA LEU A 116 -7.35 -5.89 -3.95
C LEU A 116 -8.03 -6.11 -5.29
N ILE A 117 -8.64 -5.07 -5.86
CA ILE A 117 -9.34 -5.12 -7.13
C ILE A 117 -8.37 -5.56 -8.23
N PHE A 118 -7.15 -5.01 -8.24
CA PHE A 118 -6.09 -5.44 -9.14
C PHE A 118 -5.84 -6.95 -9.00
N ILE A 119 -5.61 -7.46 -7.80
CA ILE A 119 -5.39 -8.90 -7.63
C ILE A 119 -6.59 -9.70 -8.13
N TRP A 120 -7.82 -9.28 -7.83
CA TRP A 120 -9.03 -9.96 -8.28
C TRP A 120 -9.15 -10.00 -9.81
N ILE A 121 -8.86 -8.89 -10.51
CA ILE A 121 -8.85 -8.82 -11.97
C ILE A 121 -7.80 -9.77 -12.55
N PHE A 122 -6.58 -9.76 -12.03
CA PHE A 122 -5.47 -10.57 -12.55
C PHE A 122 -5.57 -12.07 -12.17
N THR A 123 -6.32 -12.41 -11.13
CA THR A 123 -6.51 -13.80 -10.70
C THR A 123 -7.78 -14.44 -11.25
N LYS A 124 -8.72 -13.66 -11.83
CA LYS A 124 -9.79 -14.21 -12.66
C LYS A 124 -9.18 -14.86 -13.90
N LYS A 125 -9.03 -16.19 -13.88
CA LYS A 125 -8.83 -16.96 -15.11
C LYS A 125 -10.04 -16.72 -16.02
N PRO A 126 -9.87 -16.40 -17.32
CA PRO A 126 -10.99 -16.41 -18.24
C PRO A 126 -11.62 -17.81 -18.17
N ALA A 127 -12.93 -17.86 -17.96
CA ALA A 127 -13.66 -19.12 -17.99
C ALA A 127 -13.34 -19.80 -19.32
N ILE A 128 -12.63 -20.93 -19.27
CA ILE A 128 -12.53 -21.81 -20.43
C ILE A 128 -13.96 -22.30 -20.66
N PRO A 129 -14.64 -21.94 -21.77
CA PRO A 129 -15.96 -22.48 -22.04
C PRO A 129 -15.83 -24.01 -22.08
N ALA A 130 -16.67 -24.69 -21.30
CA ALA A 130 -16.63 -26.12 -21.01
C ALA A 130 -17.02 -26.99 -22.22
N GLY A 131 -16.36 -26.80 -23.37
CA GLY A 131 -16.80 -27.35 -24.66
C GLY A 131 -15.71 -27.91 -25.57
N SER A 132 -14.44 -28.05 -25.15
CA SER A 132 -13.38 -28.56 -26.07
C SER A 132 -12.69 -29.87 -25.64
N SER A 133 -13.10 -30.52 -24.54
CA SER A 133 -12.48 -31.78 -24.09
C SER A 133 -13.17 -33.06 -24.63
N LYS A 134 -13.74 -33.01 -25.85
CA LYS A 134 -14.24 -34.21 -26.53
C LYS A 134 -13.91 -34.23 -28.02
N LYS A 135 -12.63 -34.35 -28.36
CA LYS A 135 -12.17 -35.06 -29.58
C LYS A 135 -10.65 -35.11 -29.60
N LYS A 136 -10.08 -36.26 -29.18
CA LYS A 136 -8.84 -36.86 -29.71
C LYS A 136 -8.57 -38.17 -28.95
N VAL A 137 -9.54 -39.08 -28.99
CA VAL A 137 -9.36 -40.51 -28.73
C VAL A 137 -10.10 -41.23 -29.85
N ASN A 138 -9.55 -41.18 -31.05
CA ASN A 138 -9.58 -42.25 -32.05
C ASN A 138 -8.90 -41.73 -33.31
N ASP A 139 -7.67 -42.15 -33.52
CA ASP A 139 -7.18 -42.64 -34.82
C ASP A 139 -5.77 -43.17 -34.60
N LYS A 140 -5.75 -44.38 -34.01
CA LYS A 140 -4.71 -45.36 -34.28
C LYS A 140 -5.43 -46.54 -34.93
N LYS A 141 -5.39 -46.59 -36.25
CA LYS A 141 -5.32 -47.82 -37.03
C LYS A 141 -4.59 -47.52 -38.32
#